data_AF-A0A139P9N9-F1
#
_entry.id   AF-A0A139P9N9-F1
#
_cell.length_a   1.000
_cell.length_b   1.000
_cell.length_c   1.000
_cell.angle_alpha   90.00
_cell.angle_beta   90.00
_cell.angle_gamma   90.00
#
_symmetry.space_group_name_H-M   'P 1'
#
loop_
_entity.id
_entity.type
_entity.pdbx_description
1 polymer ?
#
loop_
_entity_poly.entity_id
_entity_poly.type
_entity_poly.pdbx_seq_one_letter_code
_entity_poly.pdbx_strand_id
1 'polypeptide(L)'
;MVLNPEIILLDEPTAGQDQRHYTEIMEFLNELHQQGHTIIMITHDMQLMLDYSDRAIVVADGQILADKPPAEVLTDQALIQAANLKETSIFALAQKIGADPLALTQFYMQHKEDSHA
;
A
#
# COMPACT_ATOMS: atom_id res chain seq x y z
N MET A 1 -2.05 18.74 15.05
CA MET A 1 -3.40 18.84 14.43
C MET A 1 -4.37 19.49 15.41
N VAL A 2 -5.38 20.25 14.95
CA VAL A 2 -6.25 21.07 15.83
C VAL A 2 -7.27 20.25 16.64
N LEU A 3 -7.68 19.07 16.15
CA LEU A 3 -8.77 18.29 16.75
C LEU A 3 -8.33 16.95 17.39
N ASN A 4 -7.04 16.61 17.33
CA ASN A 4 -6.49 15.32 17.78
C ASN A 4 -7.38 14.10 17.41
N PRO A 5 -7.71 13.90 16.12
CA PRO A 5 -8.70 12.90 15.72
C PRO A 5 -8.15 11.49 15.90
N GLU A 6 -8.98 10.53 16.31
CA GLU A 6 -8.57 9.12 16.40
C GLU A 6 -8.35 8.48 15.01
N ILE A 7 -9.07 8.98 13.99
CA ILE A 7 -9.04 8.48 12.61
C ILE A 7 -8.76 9.63 11.64
N ILE A 8 -7.84 9.40 10.70
CA ILE A 8 -7.47 10.34 9.64
C ILE A 8 -7.74 9.65 8.29
N LEU A 9 -8.62 10.24 7.49
CA LEU A 9 -8.94 9.77 6.14
C LEU A 9 -8.32 10.70 5.11
N LEU A 10 -7.54 10.16 4.18
CA LEU A 10 -6.90 10.91 3.10
C LEU A 10 -7.28 10.33 1.75
N ASP A 11 -7.63 11.20 0.80
CA ASP A 11 -7.89 10.84 -0.59
C ASP A 11 -6.70 11.30 -1.45
N GLU A 12 -5.98 10.33 -2.03
CA GLU A 12 -4.78 10.53 -2.85
C GLU A 12 -3.76 11.54 -2.25
N PRO A 13 -3.24 11.28 -1.03
CA PRO A 13 -2.47 12.26 -0.26
C PRO A 13 -1.17 12.72 -0.94
N THR A 14 -0.67 11.98 -1.92
CA THR A 14 0.59 12.21 -2.61
C THR A 14 0.42 12.71 -4.04
N ALA A 15 -0.82 12.99 -4.48
CA ALA A 15 -1.09 13.43 -5.84
C ALA A 15 -0.34 14.72 -6.20
N GLY A 16 0.34 14.70 -7.36
CA GLY A 16 1.06 15.85 -7.90
C GLY A 16 2.36 16.23 -7.16
N GLN A 17 2.82 15.40 -6.23
CA GLN A 17 4.07 15.62 -5.50
C GLN A 17 5.27 14.99 -6.22
N ASP A 18 6.46 15.54 -5.98
CA ASP A 18 7.71 14.88 -6.35
C ASP A 18 8.09 13.79 -5.32
N GLN A 19 9.12 13.01 -5.63
CA GLN A 19 9.56 11.89 -4.78
C GLN A 19 9.95 12.32 -3.36
N ARG A 20 10.50 13.53 -3.20
CA ARG A 20 10.93 14.03 -1.89
C ARG A 20 9.71 14.35 -1.04
N HIS A 21 8.79 15.16 -1.56
CA HIS A 21 7.59 15.58 -0.84
C HIS A 21 6.65 14.40 -0.59
N TYR A 22 6.59 13.45 -1.53
CA TYR A 22 5.94 12.15 -1.33
C TYR A 22 6.45 11.49 -0.04
N THR A 23 7.77 11.37 0.10
CA THR A 23 8.38 10.66 1.24
C THR A 23 8.13 11.41 2.54
N GLU A 24 8.28 12.74 2.54
CA GLU A 24 8.00 13.58 3.72
C GLU A 24 6.53 13.46 4.19
N ILE A 25 5.56 13.38 3.26
CA ILE A 25 4.14 13.17 3.61
C ILE A 25 3.94 11.79 4.23
N MET A 26 4.50 10.74 3.61
CA MET A 26 4.31 9.37 4.08
C MET A 26 4.97 9.11 5.43
N GLU A 27 6.17 9.66 5.66
CA GLU A 27 6.85 9.61 6.95
C GLU A 27 6.02 10.31 8.04
N PHE A 28 5.46 11.47 7.74
CA PHE A 28 4.58 12.18 8.68
C PHE A 28 3.33 11.39 9.02
N LEU A 29 2.69 10.74 8.03
CA LEU A 29 1.53 9.87 8.28
C LEU A 29 1.91 8.67 9.14
N ASN A 30 3.10 8.10 8.94
CA ASN A 30 3.62 7.01 9.76
C ASN A 30 3.89 7.45 11.22
N GLU A 31 4.44 8.64 11.43
CA GLU A 31 4.62 9.21 12.77
C GLU A 31 3.27 9.37 13.50
N LEU A 32 2.24 9.87 12.80
CA LEU A 32 0.90 9.96 13.36
C LEU A 32 0.32 8.58 13.69
N HIS A 33 0.54 7.59 12.82
CA HIS A 33 0.13 6.23 13.10
C HIS A 33 0.77 5.68 14.37
N GLN A 34 2.09 5.86 14.54
CA GLN A 34 2.83 5.47 15.74
C GLN A 34 2.36 6.19 17.01
N GLN A 35 1.80 7.40 16.87
CA GLN A 35 1.17 8.14 17.97
C GLN A 35 -0.24 7.63 18.34
N GLY A 36 -0.73 6.59 17.66
CA GLY A 36 -2.01 5.93 17.94
C GLY A 36 -3.16 6.36 17.03
N HIS A 37 -2.88 7.15 15.98
CA HIS A 37 -3.90 7.50 14.98
C HIS A 37 -4.14 6.33 14.01
N THR A 38 -5.40 6.10 13.65
CA THR A 38 -5.75 5.21 12.53
C THR A 38 -5.70 6.01 11.25
N ILE A 39 -4.86 5.60 10.30
CA ILE A 39 -4.74 6.24 8.99
C ILE A 39 -5.49 5.39 7.96
N ILE A 40 -6.38 6.02 7.20
CA ILE A 40 -7.06 5.40 6.06
C ILE A 40 -6.69 6.21 4.83
N MET A 41 -6.10 5.56 3.83
CA MET A 41 -5.72 6.19 2.57
C MET A 41 -6.50 5.57 1.43
N ILE A 42 -7.01 6.43 0.55
CA ILE A 42 -7.56 6.04 -0.74
C ILE A 42 -6.47 6.34 -1.76
N THR A 43 -6.00 5.32 -2.48
CA THR A 43 -5.02 5.53 -3.54
C THR A 43 -5.13 4.48 -4.65
N HIS A 44 -4.72 4.89 -5.85
CA HIS A 44 -4.44 4.00 -6.98
C HIS A 44 -2.96 3.62 -7.11
N ASP A 45 -2.08 4.11 -6.23
CA ASP A 45 -0.67 3.73 -6.20
C ASP A 45 -0.47 2.43 -5.40
N MET A 46 -0.25 1.34 -6.14
CA MET A 46 -0.07 0.01 -5.56
C MET A 46 1.26 -0.14 -4.82
N GLN A 47 2.27 0.66 -5.17
CA GLN A 47 3.55 0.64 -4.47
C GLN A 47 3.41 1.34 -3.11
N LEU A 48 2.72 2.49 -3.07
CA LEU A 48 2.36 3.17 -1.81
C LEU A 48 1.58 2.24 -0.89
N MET A 49 0.53 1.60 -1.41
CA MET A 49 -0.26 0.63 -0.65
C MET A 49 0.61 -0.52 -0.11
N LEU A 50 1.50 -1.07 -0.93
CA LEU A 50 2.40 -2.14 -0.51
C LEU A 50 3.39 -1.70 0.58
N ASP A 51 3.84 -0.45 0.53
CA ASP A 51 4.90 0.06 1.39
C ASP A 51 4.42 0.61 2.75
N TYR A 52 3.21 1.15 2.81
CA TYR A 52 2.75 1.95 3.95
C TYR A 52 1.40 1.50 4.54
N SER A 53 0.91 0.31 4.20
CA SER A 53 -0.34 -0.19 4.78
C SER A 53 -0.19 -1.62 5.32
N ASP A 54 -0.87 -1.90 6.43
CA ASP A 54 -0.94 -3.25 6.99
C ASP A 54 -2.09 -4.08 6.39
N ARG A 55 -3.09 -3.38 5.84
CA ARG A 55 -4.37 -3.91 5.39
C ARG A 55 -4.87 -3.14 4.19
N ALA A 56 -5.30 -3.86 3.16
CA ALA A 56 -5.87 -3.31 1.95
C ALA A 56 -7.32 -3.77 1.76
N ILE A 57 -8.21 -2.81 1.51
CA ILE A 57 -9.61 -3.05 1.15
C ILE A 57 -9.78 -2.71 -0.32
N VAL A 58 -10.12 -3.71 -1.13
CA VAL A 58 -10.33 -3.54 -2.57
C VAL A 58 -11.80 -3.31 -2.84
N VAL A 59 -12.11 -2.19 -3.48
CA VAL A 59 -13.47 -1.78 -3.83
C VAL A 59 -13.61 -1.72 -5.34
N ALA A 60 -14.63 -2.39 -5.89
CA ALA A 60 -15.02 -2.29 -7.30
C ALA A 60 -16.54 -2.36 -7.41
N ASP A 61 -17.13 -1.58 -8.32
CA ASP A 61 -18.57 -1.53 -8.58
C ASP A 61 -19.43 -1.34 -7.30
N GLY A 62 -18.93 -0.55 -6.36
CA GLY A 62 -19.61 -0.28 -5.08
C GLY A 62 -19.60 -1.44 -4.08
N GLN A 63 -18.82 -2.51 -4.35
CA GLN A 63 -18.68 -3.67 -3.48
C GLN A 63 -17.24 -3.84 -3.00
N ILE A 64 -17.09 -4.39 -1.80
CA ILE A 64 -15.79 -4.82 -1.28
C ILE A 64 -15.49 -6.19 -1.88
N LEU A 65 -14.49 -6.26 -2.74
CA LEU A 65 -14.02 -7.51 -3.34
C LEU A 65 -13.00 -8.24 -2.47
N ALA A 66 -12.23 -7.50 -1.68
CA ALA A 66 -11.24 -8.09 -0.78
C ALA A 66 -10.95 -7.19 0.42
N ASP A 67 -10.50 -7.85 1.48
CA ASP A 67 -10.01 -7.27 2.73
C ASP A 67 -8.89 -8.17 3.24
N LYS A 68 -7.65 -7.83 2.87
CA LYS A 68 -6.47 -8.71 3.00
C LYS A 68 -5.19 -7.88 3.22
N PRO A 69 -4.08 -8.51 3.64
CA PRO A 69 -2.76 -7.89 3.58
C PRO A 69 -2.40 -7.45 2.14
N PRO A 70 -1.66 -6.34 1.95
CA PRO A 70 -1.31 -5.80 0.62
C PRO A 70 -0.65 -6.82 -0.32
N ALA A 71 0.28 -7.62 0.19
CA ALA A 71 0.98 -8.63 -0.60
C ALA A 71 0.02 -9.69 -1.16
N GLU A 72 -1.01 -10.08 -0.41
CA GLU A 72 -2.02 -11.02 -0.89
C GLU A 72 -2.96 -10.39 -1.93
N VAL A 73 -3.25 -9.10 -1.83
CA VAL A 73 -4.03 -8.38 -2.85
C VAL A 73 -3.29 -8.35 -4.18
N LEU A 74 -2.00 -7.98 -4.16
CA LEU A 74 -1.20 -7.76 -5.36
C LEU A 74 -0.64 -9.04 -5.98
N THR A 75 -0.90 -10.20 -5.37
CA THR A 75 -0.51 -11.51 -5.91
C THR A 75 -1.70 -12.33 -6.36
N ASP A 76 -2.93 -11.84 -6.15
CA ASP A 76 -4.18 -12.44 -6.61
C ASP A 76 -4.53 -11.86 -7.99
N GLN A 77 -4.17 -12.59 -9.06
CA GLN A 77 -4.44 -12.15 -10.44
C GLN A 77 -5.92 -11.93 -10.72
N ALA A 78 -6.81 -12.76 -10.15
CA ALA A 78 -8.24 -12.63 -10.39
C ALA A 78 -8.77 -11.32 -9.78
N LEU A 79 -8.31 -11.00 -8.57
CA LEU A 79 -8.66 -9.74 -7.90
C LEU A 79 -8.08 -8.52 -8.63
N ILE A 80 -6.81 -8.57 -9.04
CA ILE A 80 -6.17 -7.49 -9.81
C ILE A 80 -6.96 -7.19 -11.08
N GLN A 81 -7.35 -8.24 -11.82
CA GLN A 81 -8.14 -8.09 -13.05
C GLN A 81 -9.56 -7.57 -12.75
N ALA A 82 -10.23 -8.11 -11.74
CA ALA A 82 -11.60 -7.74 -11.39
C ALA A 82 -11.71 -6.28 -10.92
N ALA A 83 -10.71 -5.76 -10.21
CA ALA A 83 -10.67 -4.40 -9.69
C ALA A 83 -9.85 -3.42 -10.55
N ASN A 84 -9.36 -3.84 -11.73
CA ASN A 84 -8.52 -3.04 -12.63
C ASN A 84 -7.30 -2.42 -11.91
N LEU A 85 -6.64 -3.20 -11.06
CA LEU A 85 -5.43 -2.78 -10.32
C LEU A 85 -4.19 -2.91 -11.22
N LYS A 86 -3.14 -2.15 -10.90
CA LYS A 86 -1.85 -2.27 -11.59
C LYS A 86 -0.98 -3.33 -10.92
N GLU A 87 -0.34 -4.16 -11.74
CA GLU A 87 0.71 -5.05 -11.24
C GLU A 87 1.96 -4.24 -10.83
N THR A 88 2.64 -4.69 -9.77
CA THR A 88 3.89 -4.09 -9.33
C THR A 88 5.09 -4.73 -10.02
N SER A 89 6.21 -3.99 -10.06
CA SER A 89 7.47 -4.48 -10.63
C SER A 89 7.97 -5.77 -9.97
N ILE A 90 7.70 -5.95 -8.68
CA ILE A 90 8.12 -7.14 -7.93
C ILE A 90 7.30 -8.36 -8.30
N PHE A 91 5.98 -8.20 -8.47
CA PHE A 91 5.13 -9.26 -8.96
C PHE A 91 5.58 -9.75 -10.35
N ALA A 92 5.82 -8.80 -11.27
CA ALA A 92 6.33 -9.11 -12.60
C ALA A 92 7.72 -9.76 -12.57
N LEU A 93 8.59 -9.35 -11.64
CA LEU A 93 9.90 -9.96 -11.43
C LEU A 93 9.78 -11.40 -10.95
N ALA A 94 8.92 -11.67 -9.96
CA ALA A 94 8.69 -13.02 -9.43
C ALA A 94 8.30 -14.00 -10.54
N GLN A 95 7.34 -13.60 -11.39
CA GLN A 95 6.94 -14.40 -12.54
C GLN A 95 8.09 -14.66 -13.51
N LYS A 96 8.88 -13.63 -13.84
CA LYS A 96 10.00 -13.74 -14.79
C LYS A 96 11.09 -14.69 -14.31
N ILE A 97 11.33 -14.75 -13.00
CA ILE A 97 12.38 -15.60 -12.41
C ILE A 97 11.84 -16.96 -11.94
N GLY A 98 10.53 -17.21 -12.10
CA GLY A 98 9.88 -18.44 -11.64
C GLY A 98 9.83 -18.59 -10.11
N ALA A 99 9.89 -17.48 -9.37
CA ALA A 99 9.71 -17.47 -7.93
C ALA A 99 8.24 -17.33 -7.56
N ASP A 100 7.88 -17.77 -6.35
CA ASP A 100 6.55 -17.53 -5.80
C ASP A 100 6.33 -16.02 -5.60
N PRO A 101 5.32 -15.40 -6.26
CA PRO A 101 5.06 -13.97 -6.15
C PRO A 101 4.76 -13.50 -4.73
N LEU A 102 4.05 -14.32 -3.94
CA LEU A 102 3.73 -13.96 -2.56
C LEU A 102 4.98 -13.95 -1.69
N ALA A 103 5.75 -15.04 -1.71
CA ALA A 103 6.99 -15.13 -0.97
C ALA A 103 7.99 -14.02 -1.34
N LEU A 104 8.16 -13.71 -2.63
CA LEU A 104 9.08 -12.63 -3.04
C LEU A 104 8.59 -11.24 -2.60
N THR A 105 7.29 -10.99 -2.68
CA THR A 105 6.70 -9.71 -2.26
C THR A 105 6.83 -9.53 -0.75
N GLN A 106 6.55 -10.57 0.04
CA GLN A 106 6.74 -10.54 1.50
C GLN A 106 8.21 -10.36 1.89
N PHE A 107 9.13 -11.04 1.18
CA PHE A 107 10.57 -10.86 1.39
C PHE A 107 10.99 -9.42 1.15
N TYR A 108 10.51 -8.78 0.08
CA TYR A 108 10.77 -7.38 -0.19
C TYR A 108 10.27 -6.45 0.91
N MET A 109 9.02 -6.63 1.37
CA MET A 109 8.42 -5.79 2.41
C MET A 109 9.26 -5.85 3.70
N GLN A 110 9.66 -7.06 4.13
CA GLN A 110 10.46 -7.25 5.34
C GLN A 110 11.85 -6.58 5.28
N HIS A 111 12.51 -6.58 4.12
CA HIS A 111 13.87 -6.03 3.97
C HIS A 111 13.88 -4.55 3.57
N LYS A 112 12.72 -3.98 3.22
CA LYS A 112 12.60 -2.55 2.96
C LYS A 112 12.62 -1.73 4.25
N GLU A 113 11.99 -2.24 5.32
CA GLU A 113 12.00 -1.59 6.63
C GLU A 113 13.43 -1.34 7.14
N ASP A 114 14.36 -2.26 6.86
CA ASP A 114 15.78 -2.13 7.22
C ASP A 114 16.54 -1.01 6.50
N SER A 115 16.02 -0.48 5.38
CA SER A 115 16.67 0.61 4.63
C SER A 115 16.26 2.03 5.06
N HIS A 116 15.27 2.14 5.96
CA HIS A 116 14.79 3.42 6.52
C HIS A 116 15.21 3.64 7.99
N ALA A 117 16.08 2.78 8.54
CA ALA A 117 16.62 2.88 9.90
C ALA A 117 18.02 3.50 9.97
#